data_AF-A0A2E6EP88-F1
#
_entry.id   AF-A0A2E6EP88-F1
#
_cell.length_a   1.000
_cell.length_b   1.000
_cell.length_c   1.000
_cell.angle_alpha   90.00
_cell.angle_beta   90.00
_cell.angle_gamma   90.00
#
_symmetry.space_group_name_H-M   'P 1'
#
loop_
_entity.id
_entity.type
_entity.pdbx_description
1 polymer ?
#
loop_
_entity_poly.entity_id
_entity_poly.type
_entity_poly.pdbx_seq_one_letter_code
_entity_poly.pdbx_strand_id
1 'polypeptide(L)'
;MNLLRLCLAISLLMLCACGDITLVNTPEGEGDDPGECSDESDNDLDGLWDCNDPDCAGSPDCAGDDDDSTGDDDDSTGDDDDSTGDDDDSAGDDDDSAGDDDDSAGDDDDSAGDDDDSTGDDDDSTGDDDDSVLVSDLSYDTPGEYSFSPPAGVNSVTVSMWGGGGAGGNQIASTGGGAAFAQATIPVTGGETLTVLVAEGGDSVGDGGGASYLLRGSTRLLVAAGGGGGGSDGCSGCKEGGRGGAGGATQGQDGQNLLTVPPPSPPNPPAYCNSATGGSGASQSQGGSGGTVTGTAANQCSGQPGTTDGGGTATGVNGNCNTGTGANLWESGGGQANGGGGGGGSGYFGGGGAGFIWTYCSGGGAGGSSWSDPGNSNSILEGGNWQTQGNPAQAQGSGLGGAVFSATTGSGGNGRIEVTW
;
A
#
# COMPACT_ATOMS: atom_id res chain seq x y z
N MET A 1 -39.57 39.07 31.49
CA MET A 1 -38.90 37.85 30.98
C MET A 1 -37.78 38.24 30.03
N ASN A 2 -36.50 38.12 30.35
CA ASN A 2 -35.79 38.36 31.61
C ASN A 2 -34.31 38.59 31.23
N LEU A 3 -33.87 39.86 31.14
CA LEU A 3 -32.45 40.17 30.85
C LEU A 3 -31.51 39.47 31.84
N LEU A 4 -31.93 39.40 33.11
CA LEU A 4 -31.25 38.70 34.19
C LEU A 4 -31.09 37.18 33.97
N ARG A 5 -31.96 36.53 33.16
CA ARG A 5 -31.80 35.11 32.80
C ARG A 5 -30.84 34.91 31.62
N LEU A 6 -30.76 35.88 30.70
CA LEU A 6 -29.81 35.84 29.60
C LEU A 6 -28.37 36.01 30.10
N CYS A 7 -28.13 36.96 31.03
CA CYS A 7 -26.82 37.11 31.65
C CYS A 7 -26.39 35.87 32.44
N LEU A 8 -27.30 35.24 33.20
CA LEU A 8 -26.98 34.04 33.96
C LEU A 8 -26.64 32.83 33.07
N ALA A 9 -27.29 32.71 31.91
CA ALA A 9 -26.99 31.67 30.93
C ALA A 9 -25.63 31.86 30.26
N ILE A 10 -25.26 33.11 29.93
CA ILE A 10 -23.96 33.45 29.32
C ILE A 10 -22.82 33.22 30.33
N SER A 11 -23.00 33.57 31.61
CA SER A 11 -22.03 33.28 32.66
C SER A 11 -21.84 31.79 32.93
N LEU A 12 -22.90 30.97 32.77
CA LEU A 12 -22.80 29.52 32.95
C LEU A 12 -22.09 28.84 31.77
N LEU A 13 -22.25 29.37 30.54
CA LEU A 13 -21.58 28.84 29.34
C LEU A 13 -20.05 29.06 29.35
N MET A 14 -19.59 30.14 30.00
CA MET A 14 -18.16 30.46 30.17
C MET A 14 -17.42 29.54 31.17
N LEU A 15 -18.13 28.84 32.07
CA LEU A 15 -17.50 27.97 33.07
C LEU A 15 -17.27 26.52 32.61
N CYS A 16 -17.79 26.12 31.43
CA CYS A 16 -17.58 24.79 30.87
C CYS A 16 -16.46 24.72 29.80
N ALA A 17 -15.71 25.81 29.59
CA ALA A 17 -14.65 25.89 28.57
C ALA A 17 -13.24 25.54 29.11
N CYS A 18 -13.11 25.22 30.40
CA CYS A 18 -11.90 24.64 30.97
C CYS A 18 -12.09 23.13 31.13
N GLY A 19 -12.12 22.41 30.01
CA GLY A 19 -11.69 21.01 30.02
C GLY A 19 -10.18 21.00 30.22
N ASP A 20 -9.66 20.06 31.03
CA ASP A 20 -8.23 19.99 31.30
C ASP A 20 -7.45 19.86 30.00
N ILE A 21 -6.64 20.89 29.69
CA ILE A 21 -5.50 20.71 28.80
C ILE A 21 -4.50 19.90 29.60
N THR A 22 -4.65 18.58 29.54
CA THR A 22 -3.50 17.69 29.68
C THR A 22 -2.58 18.04 28.52
N LEU A 23 -1.57 18.87 28.81
CA LEU A 23 -0.32 18.80 28.09
C LEU A 23 0.13 17.35 28.22
N VAL A 24 -0.17 16.55 27.20
CA VAL A 24 0.65 15.40 26.91
C VAL A 24 2.00 16.01 26.55
N ASN A 25 2.90 16.04 27.53
CA ASN A 25 4.32 15.95 27.19
C ASN A 25 4.38 14.66 26.38
N THR A 26 4.59 14.79 25.07
CA THR A 26 5.25 13.72 24.35
C THR A 26 6.51 13.39 25.15
N PRO A 27 6.85 12.10 25.36
CA PRO A 27 8.22 11.76 25.68
C PRO A 27 9.12 12.54 24.72
N GLU A 28 10.17 13.16 25.25
CA GLU A 28 11.19 13.79 24.42
C GLU A 28 11.88 12.59 23.74
N GLY A 29 11.79 12.52 22.40
CA GLY A 29 12.20 11.33 21.65
C GLY A 29 13.72 11.32 21.45
N GLU A 30 14.32 10.13 21.45
CA GLU A 30 15.77 9.99 21.25
C GLU A 30 16.16 10.58 19.88
N GLY A 31 17.02 11.62 19.88
CA GLY A 31 17.49 12.28 18.66
C GLY A 31 16.66 13.49 18.19
N ASP A 32 15.67 13.96 18.96
CA ASP A 32 14.95 15.21 18.69
C ASP A 32 15.81 16.46 18.99
N ASP A 33 16.76 16.40 19.94
CA ASP A 33 17.65 17.50 20.32
C ASP A 33 19.18 17.17 20.14
N PRO A 34 20.05 18.18 19.92
CA PRO A 34 21.47 17.92 19.63
C PRO A 34 22.25 17.36 20.82
N GLY A 35 22.83 16.17 20.63
CA GLY A 35 23.73 15.51 21.57
C GLY A 35 23.15 14.28 22.28
N GLU A 36 21.84 14.04 22.16
CA GLU A 36 21.14 12.90 22.78
C GLU A 36 21.69 11.56 22.28
N CYS A 37 21.95 11.43 20.97
CA CYS A 37 22.56 10.25 20.36
C CYS A 37 24.05 10.01 20.70
N SER A 38 24.55 10.54 21.82
CA SER A 38 25.96 10.49 22.21
C SER A 38 26.23 10.71 23.71
N ASP A 39 25.21 10.63 24.56
CA ASP A 39 25.31 10.97 25.99
C ASP A 39 25.17 9.79 26.98
N GLU A 40 25.09 8.55 26.46
CA GLU A 40 24.96 7.30 27.22
C GLU A 40 23.65 7.20 28.04
N SER A 41 22.58 7.85 27.56
CA SER A 41 21.23 7.85 28.18
C SER A 41 20.17 7.22 27.26
N ASP A 42 19.01 6.97 27.86
CA ASP A 42 17.81 6.34 27.28
C ASP A 42 16.70 7.38 27.44
N ASN A 43 16.60 8.33 26.51
CA ASN A 43 15.86 9.57 26.73
C ASN A 43 14.34 9.37 26.54
N ASP A 44 13.93 8.40 25.73
CA ASP A 44 12.53 8.05 25.51
C ASP A 44 12.03 6.85 26.36
N LEU A 45 12.96 6.07 26.94
CA LEU A 45 12.74 4.90 27.81
C LEU A 45 12.24 3.63 27.08
N ASP A 46 12.59 3.48 25.80
CA ASP A 46 12.40 2.27 24.97
C ASP A 46 13.35 1.12 25.39
N GLY A 47 14.59 1.45 25.80
CA GLY A 47 15.63 0.48 26.17
C GLY A 47 16.78 0.34 25.18
N LEU A 48 16.80 1.16 24.12
CA LEU A 48 17.92 1.35 23.18
C LEU A 48 18.58 2.71 23.45
N TRP A 49 19.91 2.78 23.29
CA TRP A 49 20.72 3.93 23.72
C TRP A 49 21.64 4.39 22.57
N ASP A 50 21.75 5.71 22.38
CA ASP A 50 22.64 6.37 21.43
C ASP A 50 22.48 5.80 20.00
N CYS A 51 23.58 5.51 19.30
CA CYS A 51 23.60 4.96 17.95
C CYS A 51 23.10 3.51 17.80
N ASN A 52 22.66 2.86 18.89
CA ASN A 52 21.91 1.60 18.82
C ASN A 52 20.40 1.84 18.71
N ASP A 53 19.94 3.07 18.92
CA ASP A 53 18.56 3.48 18.78
C ASP A 53 18.19 3.77 17.30
N PRO A 54 17.06 3.23 16.78
CA PRO A 54 16.58 3.49 15.43
C PRO A 54 16.26 4.96 15.13
N ASP A 55 15.81 5.74 16.11
CA ASP A 55 15.45 7.15 15.95
C ASP A 55 16.73 8.03 15.86
N CYS A 56 17.84 7.58 16.45
CA CYS A 56 19.18 8.16 16.25
C CYS A 56 19.83 7.87 14.89
N ALA A 57 19.23 7.07 14.01
CA ALA A 57 19.81 6.71 12.69
C ALA A 57 20.07 7.90 11.74
N GLY A 58 19.50 9.08 12.03
CA GLY A 58 19.76 10.33 11.30
C GLY A 58 20.88 11.20 11.88
N SER A 59 21.43 10.86 13.06
CA SER A 59 22.39 11.70 13.77
C SER A 59 23.77 11.73 13.09
N PRO A 60 24.40 12.91 12.94
CA PRO A 60 25.78 13.02 12.47
C PRO A 60 26.79 12.42 13.46
N ASP A 61 26.43 12.27 14.74
CA ASP A 61 27.30 11.65 15.75
C ASP A 61 27.41 10.13 15.54
N CYS A 62 26.40 9.52 14.91
CA CYS A 62 26.36 8.10 14.51
C CYS A 62 26.90 7.84 13.09
N ALA A 63 27.36 8.88 12.38
CA ALA A 63 27.85 8.78 11.01
C ALA A 63 29.37 8.55 10.89
N GLY A 64 30.00 7.99 11.93
CA GLY A 64 31.46 7.85 12.06
C GLY A 64 31.94 6.42 12.34
N ASP A 65 33.00 6.05 11.62
CA ASP A 65 33.88 4.87 11.80
C ASP A 65 33.24 3.47 11.64
N ASP A 66 32.96 3.15 10.38
CA ASP A 66 32.84 1.78 9.83
C ASP A 66 34.25 1.18 9.50
N ASP A 67 35.29 1.59 10.27
CA ASP A 67 36.70 1.22 10.11
C ASP A 67 37.29 0.75 11.47
N ASP A 68 38.05 -0.36 11.43
CA ASP A 68 38.84 -0.99 12.51
C ASP A 68 38.14 -1.56 13.77
N SER A 69 37.78 -2.85 13.70
CA SER A 69 38.11 -3.81 14.79
C SER A 69 38.17 -5.29 14.35
N THR A 70 38.83 -5.59 13.23
CA THR A 70 39.31 -6.97 12.98
C THR A 70 40.67 -7.21 13.66
N GLY A 71 40.63 -7.87 14.82
CA GLY A 71 41.77 -8.61 15.39
C GLY A 71 42.68 -7.84 16.34
N ASP A 72 42.60 -8.21 17.62
CA ASP A 72 43.70 -8.14 18.60
C ASP A 72 43.45 -9.20 19.70
N ASP A 73 43.45 -10.48 19.30
CA ASP A 73 43.63 -11.61 20.24
C ASP A 73 45.14 -11.93 20.32
N ASP A 74 45.78 -11.32 21.32
CA ASP A 74 47.23 -11.29 21.49
C ASP A 74 47.77 -12.63 22.03
N ASP A 75 48.16 -13.52 21.12
CA ASP A 75 48.70 -14.85 21.43
C ASP A 75 50.10 -14.76 22.07
N SER A 76 50.23 -15.19 23.33
CA SER A 76 51.51 -15.19 24.06
C SER A 76 51.77 -16.44 24.89
N THR A 77 52.15 -17.50 24.18
CA THR A 77 53.22 -18.47 24.56
C THR A 77 53.05 -19.31 25.85
N GLY A 78 52.98 -20.63 25.68
CA GLY A 78 53.23 -21.60 26.76
C GLY A 78 53.16 -23.04 26.26
N ASP A 79 54.32 -23.66 26.03
CA ASP A 79 54.48 -25.06 25.60
C ASP A 79 53.84 -26.07 26.57
N ASP A 80 53.34 -27.21 26.05
CA ASP A 80 53.90 -28.54 26.36
C ASP A 80 53.13 -29.69 25.64
N ASP A 81 53.90 -30.72 25.27
CA ASP A 81 53.56 -32.01 24.63
C ASP A 81 52.30 -32.73 25.21
N ASP A 82 51.63 -33.71 24.58
CA ASP A 82 52.19 -34.89 23.92
C ASP A 82 51.07 -35.82 23.35
N SER A 83 51.24 -36.37 22.13
CA SER A 83 50.74 -37.70 21.65
C SER A 83 49.19 -37.97 21.59
N THR A 84 48.60 -38.79 20.71
CA THR A 84 49.02 -39.75 19.65
C THR A 84 47.86 -39.92 18.63
N GLY A 85 48.18 -40.18 17.35
CA GLY A 85 47.59 -41.23 16.47
C GLY A 85 46.09 -41.20 16.12
N ASP A 86 45.58 -41.76 15.03
CA ASP A 86 46.12 -42.43 13.81
C ASP A 86 45.06 -42.17 12.69
N ASP A 87 45.22 -42.35 11.38
CA ASP A 87 46.21 -43.05 10.52
C ASP A 87 46.23 -42.35 9.12
N ASP A 88 46.95 -42.89 8.13
CA ASP A 88 47.04 -42.38 6.73
C ASP A 88 45.78 -42.58 5.86
N ASP A 89 45.59 -41.73 4.83
CA ASP A 89 45.34 -42.21 3.45
C ASP A 89 45.73 -41.15 2.40
N SER A 90 46.65 -41.50 1.48
CA SER A 90 47.19 -40.62 0.44
C SER A 90 47.08 -41.23 -0.96
N ALA A 91 46.43 -40.55 -1.89
CA ALA A 91 46.67 -40.52 -3.35
C ALA A 91 45.52 -39.74 -4.05
N GLY A 92 45.75 -38.89 -5.05
CA GLY A 92 47.00 -38.41 -5.64
C GLY A 92 46.72 -37.70 -6.98
N ASP A 93 47.55 -36.70 -7.30
CA ASP A 93 47.94 -36.15 -8.62
C ASP A 93 46.80 -35.88 -9.64
N ASP A 94 46.42 -34.64 -9.95
CA ASP A 94 47.15 -33.54 -10.64
C ASP A 94 46.74 -33.43 -12.13
N ASP A 95 46.54 -32.18 -12.57
CA ASP A 95 46.57 -31.63 -13.93
C ASP A 95 46.12 -32.49 -15.14
N ASP A 96 45.11 -32.02 -15.89
CA ASP A 96 45.45 -31.23 -17.10
C ASP A 96 44.26 -30.43 -17.68
N SER A 97 44.58 -29.41 -18.47
CA SER A 97 43.62 -28.48 -19.09
C SER A 97 43.36 -28.71 -20.58
N ALA A 98 42.23 -28.16 -21.07
CA ALA A 98 41.95 -27.76 -22.47
C ALA A 98 41.55 -28.83 -23.51
N GLY A 99 40.81 -28.37 -24.54
CA GLY A 99 40.24 -29.17 -25.64
C GLY A 99 38.71 -29.27 -25.52
N ASP A 100 37.91 -28.29 -25.92
CA ASP A 100 37.58 -27.83 -27.30
C ASP A 100 36.81 -28.87 -28.16
N ASP A 101 35.97 -28.31 -29.03
CA ASP A 101 35.34 -28.87 -30.23
C ASP A 101 34.13 -29.83 -30.09
N ASP A 102 32.95 -29.18 -30.19
CA ASP A 102 31.97 -29.31 -31.30
C ASP A 102 31.28 -30.65 -31.65
N ASP A 103 30.06 -30.46 -32.15
CA ASP A 103 29.24 -31.37 -33.00
C ASP A 103 28.93 -32.77 -32.43
N SER A 104 27.66 -33.10 -32.20
CA SER A 104 26.73 -33.29 -33.32
C SER A 104 25.26 -33.35 -32.90
N ALA A 105 24.37 -32.93 -33.79
CA ALA A 105 22.96 -33.30 -33.77
C ALA A 105 22.74 -34.78 -34.20
N GLY A 106 21.63 -35.35 -33.74
CA GLY A 106 21.17 -36.73 -33.99
C GLY A 106 20.11 -37.06 -32.91
N ASP A 107 18.82 -36.85 -33.13
CA ASP A 107 17.95 -37.60 -34.08
C ASP A 107 18.18 -39.12 -33.96
N ASP A 108 17.36 -39.81 -33.16
CA ASP A 108 16.26 -40.65 -33.69
C ASP A 108 15.60 -41.56 -32.62
N ASP A 109 14.27 -41.52 -32.63
CA ASP A 109 13.29 -42.61 -32.48
C ASP A 109 13.33 -43.67 -31.35
N ASP A 110 12.18 -43.72 -30.67
CA ASP A 110 11.36 -44.89 -30.37
C ASP A 110 12.00 -46.20 -29.86
N SER A 111 11.56 -46.59 -28.65
CA SER A 111 10.98 -47.92 -28.47
C SER A 111 9.91 -47.92 -27.38
N ALA A 112 8.66 -48.11 -27.79
CA ALA A 112 7.61 -48.56 -26.90
C ALA A 112 7.91 -49.99 -26.39
N GLY A 113 7.56 -50.26 -25.14
CA GLY A 113 7.76 -51.55 -24.49
C GLY A 113 6.77 -51.74 -23.36
N ASP A 114 5.51 -51.98 -23.72
CA ASP A 114 4.54 -52.61 -22.81
C ASP A 114 4.97 -54.07 -22.57
N ASP A 115 4.74 -54.58 -21.35
CA ASP A 115 4.16 -55.91 -21.06
C ASP A 115 4.18 -56.21 -19.55
N ASP A 116 3.07 -55.83 -18.89
CA ASP A 116 2.27 -56.54 -17.87
C ASP A 116 2.85 -57.48 -16.79
N ASP A 117 2.16 -57.41 -15.64
CA ASP A 117 1.89 -58.47 -14.64
C ASP A 117 3.04 -59.00 -13.73
N SER A 118 2.82 -59.27 -12.43
CA SER A 118 1.60 -59.22 -11.61
C SER A 118 1.88 -59.36 -10.10
N THR A 119 0.92 -58.88 -9.29
CA THR A 119 0.58 -59.31 -7.91
C THR A 119 1.66 -59.40 -6.81
N GLY A 120 1.47 -58.56 -5.79
CA GLY A 120 2.02 -58.73 -4.44
C GLY A 120 1.22 -57.89 -3.45
N ASP A 121 0.16 -58.45 -2.88
CA ASP A 121 -0.59 -57.82 -1.79
C ASP A 121 0.29 -57.84 -0.52
N ASP A 122 0.73 -56.67 -0.06
CA ASP A 122 1.13 -56.45 1.33
C ASP A 122 0.23 -55.35 1.91
N ASP A 123 -0.80 -55.79 2.63
CA ASP A 123 -1.55 -54.94 3.56
C ASP A 123 -0.58 -54.44 4.64
N ASP A 124 -0.13 -53.19 4.56
CA ASP A 124 0.29 -52.46 5.76
C ASP A 124 -0.40 -51.11 5.83
N SER A 125 -1.49 -51.10 6.61
CA SER A 125 -2.31 -49.94 6.88
C SER A 125 -1.59 -48.98 7.84
N THR A 126 -0.62 -48.21 7.34
CA THR A 126 -0.04 -47.09 8.08
C THR A 126 -0.80 -45.81 7.78
N GLY A 127 -1.82 -45.55 8.60
CA GLY A 127 -2.33 -44.22 8.93
C GLY A 127 -2.86 -43.36 7.77
N ASP A 128 -4.17 -43.13 7.78
CA ASP A 128 -4.72 -41.83 7.37
C ASP A 128 -4.24 -40.73 8.35
N ASP A 129 -2.93 -40.44 8.35
CA ASP A 129 -2.40 -39.17 8.84
C ASP A 129 -2.55 -38.15 7.71
N ASP A 130 -3.80 -37.98 7.27
CA ASP A 130 -4.27 -36.76 6.61
C ASP A 130 -4.27 -35.66 7.69
N ASP A 131 -3.06 -35.27 8.10
CA ASP A 131 -2.75 -34.12 8.94
C ASP A 131 -3.05 -32.87 8.13
N SER A 132 -4.35 -32.71 7.85
CA SER A 132 -4.99 -31.48 7.45
C SER A 132 -4.84 -30.54 8.63
N VAL A 133 -3.64 -29.98 8.75
CA VAL A 133 -3.30 -28.87 9.63
C VAL A 133 -4.46 -27.90 9.49
N LEU A 134 -5.23 -27.75 10.57
CA LEU A 134 -6.37 -26.84 10.60
C LEU A 134 -5.79 -25.43 10.58
N VAL A 135 -5.48 -24.96 9.37
CA VAL A 135 -5.13 -23.58 9.07
C VAL A 135 -6.34 -22.74 9.43
N SER A 136 -6.39 -22.28 10.68
CA SER A 136 -7.42 -21.39 11.22
C SER A 136 -7.23 -19.94 10.79
N ASP A 137 -6.33 -19.71 9.83
CA ASP A 137 -5.99 -18.45 9.20
C ASP A 137 -5.62 -18.71 7.73
N LEU A 138 -6.01 -17.80 6.86
CA LEU A 138 -5.77 -17.84 5.42
C LEU A 138 -5.53 -16.42 4.92
N SER A 139 -4.36 -16.19 4.33
CA SER A 139 -3.95 -14.89 3.78
C SER A 139 -3.96 -14.92 2.25
N TYR A 140 -4.48 -13.85 1.66
CA TYR A 140 -4.45 -13.54 0.23
C TYR A 140 -3.74 -12.18 0.06
N ASP A 141 -2.57 -12.17 -0.57
CA ASP A 141 -1.66 -11.02 -0.69
C ASP A 141 -1.37 -10.60 -2.15
N THR A 142 -1.84 -11.38 -3.10
CA THR A 142 -1.68 -11.17 -4.53
C THR A 142 -3.03 -10.67 -5.11
N PRO A 143 -3.05 -9.62 -5.95
CA PRO A 143 -4.29 -9.13 -6.57
C PRO A 143 -5.01 -10.20 -7.38
N GLY A 144 -6.35 -10.18 -7.33
CA GLY A 144 -7.18 -11.06 -8.14
C GLY A 144 -8.44 -11.57 -7.45
N GLU A 145 -9.14 -12.49 -8.14
CA GLU A 145 -10.34 -13.15 -7.66
C GLU A 145 -10.05 -14.56 -7.15
N TYR A 146 -10.48 -14.83 -5.92
CA TYR A 146 -10.34 -16.09 -5.21
C TYR A 146 -11.68 -16.58 -4.69
N SER A 147 -11.73 -17.87 -4.37
CA SER A 147 -12.88 -18.51 -3.71
C SER A 147 -12.48 -18.97 -2.31
N PHE A 148 -13.33 -18.68 -1.33
CA PHE A 148 -13.21 -19.17 0.04
C PHE A 148 -14.45 -20.01 0.41
N SER A 149 -14.25 -21.19 0.97
CA SER A 149 -15.32 -22.00 1.54
C SER A 149 -15.03 -22.27 3.03
N PRO A 150 -15.81 -21.69 3.96
CA PRO A 150 -15.64 -21.93 5.39
C PRO A 150 -15.75 -23.44 5.70
N PRO A 151 -14.86 -24.02 6.53
CA PRO A 151 -14.93 -25.42 6.89
C PRO A 151 -16.25 -25.84 7.54
N ALA A 152 -16.57 -27.14 7.47
CA ALA A 152 -17.79 -27.67 8.05
C ALA A 152 -17.84 -27.41 9.58
N GLY A 153 -18.98 -26.88 10.06
CA GLY A 153 -19.16 -26.53 11.47
C GLY A 153 -18.76 -25.09 11.83
N VAL A 154 -18.06 -24.36 10.96
CA VAL A 154 -17.79 -22.92 11.11
C VAL A 154 -19.09 -22.14 10.85
N ASN A 155 -19.40 -21.21 11.75
CA ASN A 155 -20.61 -20.36 11.68
C ASN A 155 -20.29 -18.85 11.60
N SER A 156 -19.02 -18.48 11.76
CA SER A 156 -18.52 -17.11 11.64
C SER A 156 -17.06 -17.14 11.25
N VAL A 157 -16.62 -16.18 10.45
CA VAL A 157 -15.19 -15.90 10.18
C VAL A 157 -14.89 -14.45 10.52
N THR A 158 -13.68 -14.12 10.96
CA THR A 158 -13.21 -12.73 11.05
C THR A 158 -12.33 -12.45 9.85
N VAL A 159 -12.69 -11.41 9.09
CA VAL A 159 -11.95 -10.98 7.90
C VAL A 159 -11.31 -9.63 8.17
N SER A 160 -10.02 -9.51 7.91
CA SER A 160 -9.22 -8.28 7.95
C SER A 160 -8.74 -7.98 6.54
N MET A 161 -8.87 -6.74 6.05
CA MET A 161 -8.53 -6.44 4.67
C MET A 161 -8.15 -4.99 4.39
N TRP A 162 -7.19 -4.82 3.50
CA TRP A 162 -6.70 -3.54 2.99
C TRP A 162 -7.04 -3.42 1.50
N GLY A 163 -7.47 -2.23 1.05
CA GLY A 163 -7.58 -1.92 -0.38
C GLY A 163 -6.20 -1.72 -1.03
N GLY A 164 -6.19 -1.34 -2.30
CA GLY A 164 -4.97 -0.99 -3.04
C GLY A 164 -4.61 0.49 -2.84
N GLY A 165 -3.33 0.78 -2.63
CA GLY A 165 -2.86 2.17 -2.66
C GLY A 165 -2.88 2.71 -4.09
N GLY A 166 -3.14 4.00 -4.28
CA GLY A 166 -2.97 4.66 -5.57
C GLY A 166 -1.49 4.84 -5.91
N ALA A 167 -1.17 5.00 -7.19
CA ALA A 167 0.18 5.26 -7.67
C ALA A 167 0.61 6.71 -7.45
N GLY A 168 1.92 6.94 -7.33
CA GLY A 168 2.53 8.25 -7.47
C GLY A 168 2.39 8.83 -8.89
N GLY A 169 2.39 10.15 -8.97
CA GLY A 169 2.43 10.92 -10.22
C GLY A 169 3.86 11.14 -10.71
N ASN A 170 4.03 11.51 -11.99
CA ASN A 170 5.35 11.83 -12.59
C ASN A 170 5.90 13.22 -12.19
N GLN A 171 5.54 13.71 -11.01
CA GLN A 171 5.85 15.04 -10.49
C GLN A 171 6.41 14.91 -9.07
N ILE A 172 7.28 15.83 -8.66
CA ILE A 172 7.78 15.86 -7.28
C ILE A 172 6.60 16.13 -6.35
N ALA A 173 6.61 15.51 -5.16
CA ALA A 173 5.55 15.57 -4.16
C ALA A 173 4.16 15.05 -4.57
N SER A 174 3.99 14.53 -5.79
CA SER A 174 2.74 13.91 -6.27
C SER A 174 2.69 12.45 -5.86
N THR A 175 2.39 12.20 -4.60
CA THR A 175 2.26 10.85 -4.04
C THR A 175 0.93 10.21 -4.42
N GLY A 176 0.86 8.89 -4.39
CA GLY A 176 -0.42 8.19 -4.29
C GLY A 176 -1.07 8.37 -2.92
N GLY A 177 -2.35 8.05 -2.82
CA GLY A 177 -3.06 7.86 -1.56
C GLY A 177 -2.99 6.40 -1.12
N GLY A 178 -2.82 6.14 0.17
CA GLY A 178 -2.93 4.82 0.77
C GLY A 178 -4.38 4.34 0.85
N ALA A 179 -4.56 3.04 1.01
CA ALA A 179 -5.87 2.41 1.10
C ALA A 179 -6.51 2.55 2.48
N ALA A 180 -7.80 2.26 2.56
CA ALA A 180 -8.48 1.99 3.81
C ALA A 180 -8.24 0.56 4.29
N PHE A 181 -8.45 0.36 5.59
CA PHE A 181 -8.56 -0.93 6.25
C PHE A 181 -10.02 -1.19 6.65
N ALA A 182 -10.46 -2.44 6.51
CA ALA A 182 -11.75 -2.91 7.01
C ALA A 182 -11.56 -4.26 7.71
N GLN A 183 -12.17 -4.42 8.87
CA GLN A 183 -12.30 -5.71 9.56
C GLN A 183 -13.75 -5.93 9.98
N ALA A 184 -14.23 -7.17 9.92
CA ALA A 184 -15.50 -7.55 10.52
C ALA A 184 -15.59 -9.06 10.82
N THR A 185 -16.41 -9.43 11.79
CA THR A 185 -16.85 -10.81 12.00
C THR A 185 -18.09 -11.06 11.13
N ILE A 186 -17.95 -11.94 10.15
CA ILE A 186 -18.93 -12.27 9.12
C ILE A 186 -19.67 -13.55 9.51
N PRO A 187 -21.02 -13.57 9.60
CA PRO A 187 -21.77 -14.80 9.79
C PRO A 187 -21.71 -15.65 8.51
N VAL A 188 -21.37 -16.94 8.67
CA VAL A 188 -21.23 -17.88 7.55
C VAL A 188 -21.92 -19.22 7.81
N THR A 189 -22.06 -20.03 6.77
CA THR A 189 -22.43 -21.45 6.87
C THR A 189 -21.28 -22.30 6.34
N GLY A 190 -20.77 -23.25 7.12
CA GLY A 190 -19.76 -24.21 6.67
C GLY A 190 -20.15 -24.90 5.36
N GLY A 191 -19.25 -24.87 4.37
CA GLY A 191 -19.47 -25.36 3.01
C GLY A 191 -20.17 -24.38 2.06
N GLU A 192 -20.49 -23.15 2.46
CA GLU A 192 -20.87 -22.11 1.49
C GLU A 192 -19.65 -21.63 0.68
N THR A 193 -19.89 -20.82 -0.35
CA THR A 193 -18.82 -20.24 -1.18
C THR A 193 -18.91 -18.71 -1.14
N LEU A 194 -17.83 -18.08 -0.70
CA LEU A 194 -17.62 -16.64 -0.73
C LEU A 194 -16.57 -16.31 -1.81
N THR A 195 -16.76 -15.19 -2.50
CA THR A 195 -15.77 -14.63 -3.41
C THR A 195 -14.92 -13.61 -2.65
N VAL A 196 -13.61 -13.72 -2.80
CA VAL A 196 -12.60 -12.86 -2.19
C VAL A 196 -11.91 -12.12 -3.34
N LEU A 197 -11.97 -10.79 -3.35
CA LEU A 197 -11.32 -9.96 -4.37
C LEU A 197 -10.21 -9.14 -3.70
N VAL A 198 -8.96 -9.45 -3.99
CA VAL A 198 -7.79 -8.73 -3.46
C VAL A 198 -7.47 -7.56 -4.39
N ALA A 199 -7.42 -6.35 -3.83
CA ALA A 199 -7.13 -5.15 -4.60
C ALA A 199 -5.74 -5.13 -5.25
N GLU A 200 -5.68 -4.65 -6.48
CA GLU A 200 -4.48 -4.21 -7.16
C GLU A 200 -4.12 -2.78 -6.68
N GLY A 201 -2.83 -2.54 -6.41
CA GLY A 201 -2.30 -1.19 -6.23
C GLY A 201 -2.31 -0.44 -7.55
N GLY A 202 -2.17 0.88 -7.53
CA GLY A 202 -2.02 1.67 -8.75
C GLY A 202 -0.75 1.25 -9.48
N ASP A 203 -0.88 0.57 -10.62
CA ASP A 203 0.24 0.01 -11.37
C ASP A 203 0.96 1.07 -12.23
N SER A 204 0.20 1.91 -12.94
CA SER A 204 0.75 2.98 -13.76
C SER A 204 0.70 4.34 -13.06
N VAL A 205 1.57 5.24 -13.53
CA VAL A 205 1.76 6.58 -12.97
C VAL A 205 0.44 7.37 -12.85
N GLY A 206 0.03 7.63 -11.61
CA GLY A 206 -1.18 8.35 -11.25
C GLY A 206 -2.48 7.53 -11.24
N ASP A 207 -2.42 6.20 -11.35
CA ASP A 207 -3.59 5.33 -11.19
C ASP A 207 -4.17 5.36 -9.78
N GLY A 208 -5.49 5.25 -9.67
CA GLY A 208 -6.15 4.89 -8.42
C GLY A 208 -5.97 3.41 -8.12
N GLY A 209 -5.90 3.05 -6.84
CA GLY A 209 -5.87 1.66 -6.40
C GLY A 209 -7.27 1.04 -6.41
N GLY A 210 -7.32 -0.27 -6.61
CA GLY A 210 -8.53 -1.07 -6.47
C GLY A 210 -9.03 -1.15 -5.03
N ALA A 211 -10.22 -1.72 -4.83
CA ALA A 211 -10.79 -1.99 -3.52
C ALA A 211 -10.82 -3.50 -3.26
N SER A 212 -10.63 -3.89 -2.00
CA SER A 212 -10.72 -5.28 -1.59
C SER A 212 -12.16 -5.59 -1.20
N TYR A 213 -12.65 -6.79 -1.54
CA TYR A 213 -14.04 -7.20 -1.31
C TYR A 213 -14.14 -8.61 -0.75
N LEU A 214 -15.12 -8.80 0.14
CA LEU A 214 -15.70 -10.11 0.43
C LEU A 214 -17.15 -10.12 -0.06
N LEU A 215 -17.51 -11.10 -0.90
CA LEU A 215 -18.84 -11.20 -1.50
C LEU A 215 -19.51 -12.55 -1.22
N ARG A 216 -20.84 -12.55 -1.10
CA ARG A 216 -21.71 -13.73 -1.17
C ARG A 216 -22.53 -13.66 -2.45
N GLY A 217 -22.07 -14.33 -3.49
CA GLY A 217 -22.55 -14.09 -4.85
C GLY A 217 -22.25 -12.64 -5.26
N SER A 218 -23.26 -11.86 -5.66
CA SER A 218 -23.11 -10.42 -5.95
C SER A 218 -23.37 -9.49 -4.75
N THR A 219 -23.65 -10.05 -3.56
CA THR A 219 -23.88 -9.26 -2.34
C THR A 219 -22.54 -8.98 -1.67
N ARG A 220 -22.20 -7.69 -1.55
CA ARG A 220 -21.04 -7.22 -0.77
C ARG A 220 -21.28 -7.54 0.71
N LEU A 221 -20.28 -8.08 1.39
CA LEU A 221 -20.27 -8.31 2.84
C LEU A 221 -19.34 -7.33 3.55
N LEU A 222 -18.16 -7.09 2.97
CA LEU A 222 -17.15 -6.14 3.46
C LEU A 222 -16.45 -5.52 2.25
N VAL A 223 -16.07 -4.24 2.33
CA VAL A 223 -15.33 -3.50 1.30
C VAL A 223 -14.29 -2.60 1.97
N ALA A 224 -13.03 -2.68 1.53
CA ALA A 224 -11.94 -1.80 1.93
C ALA A 224 -11.51 -0.96 0.72
N ALA A 225 -11.66 0.36 0.82
CA ALA A 225 -11.46 1.28 -0.29
C ALA A 225 -10.00 1.44 -0.72
N GLY A 226 -9.80 1.65 -2.02
CA GLY A 226 -8.53 2.04 -2.60
C GLY A 226 -8.23 3.54 -2.46
N GLY A 227 -6.96 3.88 -2.50
CA GLY A 227 -6.47 5.26 -2.54
C GLY A 227 -6.48 5.86 -3.96
N GLY A 228 -6.62 7.18 -4.06
CA GLY A 228 -6.50 7.89 -5.33
C GLY A 228 -5.03 8.03 -5.78
N GLY A 229 -4.81 8.16 -7.09
CA GLY A 229 -3.49 8.36 -7.67
C GLY A 229 -3.01 9.82 -7.62
N GLY A 230 -1.69 10.01 -7.66
CA GLY A 230 -1.04 11.31 -7.77
C GLY A 230 -1.24 11.95 -9.15
N GLY A 231 -1.21 13.27 -9.20
CA GLY A 231 -1.32 14.03 -10.45
C GLY A 231 -0.07 13.86 -11.33
N SER A 232 -0.27 13.58 -12.63
CA SER A 232 0.80 13.31 -13.58
C SER A 232 0.83 14.34 -14.71
N ASP A 233 1.64 15.39 -14.58
CA ASP A 233 1.93 16.28 -15.70
C ASP A 233 2.92 15.65 -16.71
N GLY A 234 3.20 16.39 -17.78
CA GLY A 234 4.36 16.19 -18.65
C GLY A 234 5.13 17.50 -18.82
N CYS A 235 5.15 18.34 -17.78
CA CYS A 235 5.60 19.71 -17.86
C CYS A 235 7.13 19.77 -17.90
N SER A 236 7.67 20.40 -18.94
CA SER A 236 9.09 20.76 -19.02
C SER A 236 9.43 21.89 -18.05
N GLY A 237 9.50 21.60 -16.74
CA GLY A 237 10.02 22.50 -15.71
C GLY A 237 9.08 22.86 -14.54
N CYS A 238 7.93 22.21 -14.39
CA CYS A 238 7.08 22.36 -13.21
C CYS A 238 7.69 21.58 -12.01
N LYS A 239 7.35 21.97 -10.78
CA LYS A 239 7.92 21.35 -9.57
C LYS A 239 6.98 20.46 -8.78
N GLU A 240 5.67 20.73 -8.72
CA GLU A 240 4.79 20.05 -7.75
C GLU A 240 3.38 19.79 -8.33
N GLY A 241 2.97 18.53 -8.36
CA GLY A 241 1.60 18.12 -8.68
C GLY A 241 0.81 17.71 -7.43
N GLY A 242 -0.52 17.59 -7.55
CA GLY A 242 -1.37 17.19 -6.43
C GLY A 242 -1.20 15.73 -6.01
N ARG A 243 -1.14 15.47 -4.69
CA ARG A 243 -1.20 14.13 -4.08
C ARG A 243 -2.57 13.47 -4.22
N GLY A 244 -2.57 12.15 -4.36
CA GLY A 244 -3.77 11.32 -4.22
C GLY A 244 -4.33 11.35 -2.80
N GLY A 245 -5.65 11.35 -2.67
CA GLY A 245 -6.35 11.23 -1.40
C GLY A 245 -6.46 9.76 -0.96
N ALA A 246 -6.26 9.48 0.33
CA ALA A 246 -6.38 8.12 0.85
C ALA A 246 -7.80 7.56 0.81
N GLY A 247 -7.90 6.23 0.66
CA GLY A 247 -9.12 5.45 0.83
C GLY A 247 -9.69 5.65 2.23
N GLY A 248 -11.01 5.81 2.32
CA GLY A 248 -11.67 6.20 3.57
C GLY A 248 -12.38 5.07 4.30
N ALA A 249 -12.63 5.28 5.59
CA ALA A 249 -13.57 4.48 6.38
C ALA A 249 -15.01 4.67 5.83
N THR A 250 -15.73 5.70 6.26
CA THR A 250 -17.07 6.04 5.72
C THR A 250 -17.02 7.10 4.61
N GLN A 251 -15.92 7.85 4.54
CA GLN A 251 -15.65 8.89 3.56
C GLN A 251 -14.16 8.90 3.18
N GLY A 252 -13.87 8.85 1.88
CA GLY A 252 -12.51 8.98 1.33
C GLY A 252 -11.94 10.39 1.47
N GLN A 253 -10.62 10.52 1.45
CA GLN A 253 -9.99 11.83 1.41
C GLN A 253 -10.09 12.44 0.01
N ASP A 254 -10.30 13.76 -0.05
CA ASP A 254 -10.20 14.53 -1.29
C ASP A 254 -8.77 14.44 -1.84
N GLY A 255 -8.64 14.36 -3.17
CA GLY A 255 -7.37 14.51 -3.85
C GLY A 255 -6.86 15.94 -3.73
N GLN A 256 -5.55 16.12 -3.64
CA GLN A 256 -4.97 17.44 -3.50
C GLN A 256 -5.08 18.24 -4.81
N ASN A 257 -5.37 19.53 -4.68
CA ASN A 257 -5.20 20.48 -5.78
C ASN A 257 -3.73 20.58 -6.18
N LEU A 258 -3.46 21.10 -7.38
CA LEU A 258 -2.12 21.52 -7.78
C LEU A 258 -1.49 22.42 -6.71
N LEU A 259 -0.35 22.01 -6.15
CA LEU A 259 0.28 22.64 -4.99
C LEU A 259 0.80 24.05 -5.28
N THR A 260 1.61 24.18 -6.34
CA THR A 260 2.12 25.48 -6.79
C THR A 260 2.15 25.55 -8.31
N VAL A 261 1.52 26.60 -8.88
CA VAL A 261 1.92 27.06 -10.22
C VAL A 261 3.19 27.89 -10.00
N PRO A 262 4.36 27.53 -10.58
CA PRO A 262 5.55 28.36 -10.42
C PRO A 262 5.26 29.79 -10.92
N PRO A 263 5.66 30.84 -10.19
CA PRO A 263 5.50 32.20 -10.68
C PRO A 263 6.26 32.32 -12.02
N PRO A 264 5.67 32.96 -13.05
CA PRO A 264 6.27 33.02 -14.37
C PRO A 264 7.66 33.65 -14.29
N SER A 265 8.70 32.85 -14.54
CA SER A 265 10.07 33.34 -14.65
C SER A 265 10.12 34.34 -15.83
N PRO A 266 10.58 35.58 -15.64
CA PRO A 266 10.49 36.58 -16.69
C PRO A 266 11.28 36.21 -17.95
N PRO A 267 10.75 36.48 -19.17
CA PRO A 267 9.55 37.25 -19.47
C PRO A 267 8.37 36.39 -19.97
N ASN A 268 7.41 36.09 -19.09
CA ASN A 268 6.11 35.48 -19.41
C ASN A 268 6.13 34.16 -20.21
N PRO A 269 6.45 33.01 -19.59
CA PRO A 269 5.72 31.78 -19.92
C PRO A 269 4.21 32.06 -19.73
N PRO A 270 3.33 31.67 -20.67
CA PRO A 270 1.90 31.89 -20.51
C PRO A 270 1.31 31.16 -19.30
N ALA A 271 0.32 31.77 -18.67
CA ALA A 271 -0.51 31.13 -17.63
C ALA A 271 -1.46 30.10 -18.28
N TYR A 272 -0.88 29.00 -18.74
CA TYR A 272 -1.60 27.89 -19.38
C TYR A 272 -2.59 27.26 -18.40
N CYS A 273 -2.13 27.06 -17.16
CA CYS A 273 -2.91 26.56 -16.02
C CYS A 273 -2.97 27.64 -14.92
N ASN A 274 -4.19 27.97 -14.48
CA ASN A 274 -4.43 28.83 -13.31
C ASN A 274 -4.78 27.98 -12.08
N SER A 275 -5.55 26.92 -12.29
CA SER A 275 -5.84 25.90 -11.28
C SER A 275 -6.18 24.55 -11.91
N ALA A 276 -5.78 23.48 -11.25
CA ALA A 276 -6.31 22.14 -11.43
C ALA A 276 -6.67 21.61 -10.04
N THR A 277 -7.93 21.26 -9.80
CA THR A 277 -8.36 20.73 -8.51
C THR A 277 -8.24 19.22 -8.48
N GLY A 278 -8.00 18.66 -7.30
CA GLY A 278 -8.17 17.23 -7.10
C GLY A 278 -9.64 16.83 -7.22
N GLY A 279 -9.90 15.53 -7.25
CA GLY A 279 -11.24 14.99 -7.06
C GLY A 279 -11.68 15.10 -5.60
N SER A 280 -12.99 14.99 -5.35
CA SER A 280 -13.52 14.81 -3.99
C SER A 280 -13.60 13.33 -3.61
N GLY A 281 -13.42 13.02 -2.33
CA GLY A 281 -13.54 11.67 -1.79
C GLY A 281 -14.98 11.13 -1.88
N ALA A 282 -15.10 9.81 -1.99
CA ALA A 282 -16.40 9.15 -1.98
C ALA A 282 -17.01 9.11 -0.58
N SER A 283 -18.33 8.89 -0.47
CA SER A 283 -18.98 8.51 0.79
C SER A 283 -19.63 7.13 0.66
N GLN A 284 -20.17 6.58 1.75
CA GLN A 284 -21.03 5.39 1.69
C GLN A 284 -22.40 5.60 0.99
N SER A 285 -22.66 6.77 0.40
CA SER A 285 -23.92 7.09 -0.28
C SER A 285 -23.78 7.61 -1.71
N GLN A 286 -22.58 8.02 -2.14
CA GLN A 286 -22.32 8.55 -3.47
C GLN A 286 -20.83 8.49 -3.81
N GLY A 287 -20.53 8.36 -5.11
CA GLY A 287 -19.18 8.55 -5.64
C GLY A 287 -18.66 9.97 -5.45
N GLY A 288 -17.34 10.07 -5.37
CA GLY A 288 -16.65 11.35 -5.26
C GLY A 288 -16.84 12.22 -6.51
N SER A 289 -16.92 13.54 -6.36
CA SER A 289 -17.03 14.45 -7.50
C SER A 289 -15.70 14.58 -8.23
N GLY A 290 -15.72 14.60 -9.56
CA GLY A 290 -14.53 14.84 -10.37
C GLY A 290 -13.99 16.26 -10.25
N GLY A 291 -12.66 16.39 -10.29
CA GLY A 291 -11.96 17.66 -10.19
C GLY A 291 -12.18 18.58 -11.40
N THR A 292 -12.00 19.87 -11.19
CA THR A 292 -12.20 20.92 -12.20
C THR A 292 -10.88 21.59 -12.57
N VAL A 293 -10.88 22.32 -13.68
CA VAL A 293 -9.67 22.97 -14.19
C VAL A 293 -10.01 24.36 -14.72
N THR A 294 -9.09 25.31 -14.54
CA THR A 294 -9.17 26.63 -15.15
C THR A 294 -7.84 27.04 -15.74
N GLY A 295 -7.87 27.55 -16.98
CA GLY A 295 -6.66 27.93 -17.69
C GLY A 295 -6.94 28.63 -19.02
N THR A 296 -5.87 29.04 -19.69
CA THR A 296 -5.95 29.63 -21.06
C THR A 296 -5.55 28.64 -22.14
N ALA A 297 -4.99 27.48 -21.77
CA ALA A 297 -4.64 26.42 -22.70
C ALA A 297 -5.88 25.74 -23.31
N ALA A 298 -5.71 25.24 -24.54
CA ALA A 298 -6.58 24.19 -25.06
C ALA A 298 -6.40 22.89 -24.25
N ASN A 299 -7.33 21.94 -24.39
CA ASN A 299 -7.21 20.60 -23.81
C ASN A 299 -7.31 20.61 -22.26
N GLN A 300 -8.24 21.43 -21.76
CA GLN A 300 -8.70 21.44 -20.36
C GLN A 300 -9.68 20.28 -20.13
N CYS A 301 -9.37 19.42 -19.17
CA CYS A 301 -10.13 18.21 -18.89
C CYS A 301 -10.54 18.18 -17.41
N SER A 302 -11.85 18.19 -17.16
CA SER A 302 -12.39 17.90 -15.82
C SER A 302 -12.36 16.39 -15.58
N GLY A 303 -12.06 15.99 -14.35
CA GLY A 303 -12.15 14.60 -13.94
C GLY A 303 -13.59 14.12 -13.91
N GLN A 304 -13.78 12.81 -14.07
CA GLN A 304 -15.07 12.18 -13.90
C GLN A 304 -15.36 11.92 -12.42
N PRO A 305 -16.64 11.94 -12.00
CA PRO A 305 -17.02 11.44 -10.69
C PRO A 305 -16.78 9.93 -10.61
N GLY A 306 -16.56 9.43 -9.39
CA GLY A 306 -16.59 7.99 -9.13
C GLY A 306 -18.01 7.41 -9.18
N THR A 307 -18.09 6.09 -9.25
CA THR A 307 -19.33 5.31 -9.31
C THR A 307 -19.41 4.34 -8.13
N THR A 308 -20.42 3.48 -8.09
CA THR A 308 -20.37 2.25 -7.27
C THR A 308 -19.23 1.37 -7.82
N ASP A 309 -18.42 0.81 -6.92
CA ASP A 309 -17.24 -0.04 -7.19
C ASP A 309 -16.09 0.58 -8.02
N GLY A 310 -16.30 1.68 -8.74
CA GLY A 310 -15.33 2.28 -9.64
C GLY A 310 -14.93 3.73 -9.30
N GLY A 311 -13.64 4.02 -9.39
CA GLY A 311 -13.08 5.36 -9.29
C GLY A 311 -13.32 6.22 -10.53
N GLY A 312 -13.30 7.53 -10.35
CA GLY A 312 -13.32 8.51 -11.44
C GLY A 312 -11.96 8.61 -12.13
N THR A 313 -11.93 9.16 -13.35
CA THR A 313 -10.72 9.21 -14.18
C THR A 313 -10.67 10.49 -15.02
N ALA A 314 -9.47 10.87 -15.43
CA ALA A 314 -9.22 12.00 -16.32
C ALA A 314 -7.97 11.73 -17.17
N THR A 315 -8.14 11.17 -18.36
CA THR A 315 -7.03 10.86 -19.29
C THR A 315 -7.04 11.80 -20.49
N GLY A 316 -5.88 11.98 -21.12
CA GLY A 316 -5.72 12.82 -22.31
C GLY A 316 -4.97 12.08 -23.39
N VAL A 317 -5.41 12.15 -24.64
CA VAL A 317 -4.64 11.54 -25.75
C VAL A 317 -4.64 12.48 -26.94
N ASN A 318 -3.44 12.85 -27.39
CA ASN A 318 -3.23 13.77 -28.52
C ASN A 318 -4.00 15.10 -28.38
N GLY A 319 -4.17 15.59 -27.16
CA GLY A 319 -4.91 16.81 -26.84
C GLY A 319 -6.43 16.66 -26.69
N ASN A 320 -7.00 15.47 -26.86
CA ASN A 320 -8.41 15.22 -26.53
C ASN A 320 -8.53 14.70 -25.10
N CYS A 321 -9.52 15.20 -24.36
CA CYS A 321 -9.93 14.61 -23.08
C CYS A 321 -10.64 13.27 -23.35
N ASN A 322 -10.08 12.19 -22.82
CA ASN A 322 -10.72 10.89 -22.78
C ASN A 322 -11.22 10.62 -21.36
N THR A 323 -12.40 10.03 -21.28
CA THR A 323 -13.00 9.55 -20.04
C THR A 323 -12.99 8.03 -20.11
N GLY A 324 -11.95 7.41 -19.55
CA GLY A 324 -11.85 5.95 -19.44
C GLY A 324 -12.77 5.40 -18.36
N THR A 325 -12.47 4.18 -17.92
CA THR A 325 -12.78 3.71 -16.56
C THR A 325 -11.63 4.11 -15.64
N GLY A 326 -11.94 4.46 -14.38
CA GLY A 326 -10.91 4.50 -13.34
C GLY A 326 -10.57 3.09 -12.86
N ALA A 327 -9.94 3.00 -11.69
CA ALA A 327 -9.94 1.77 -10.91
C ALA A 327 -11.38 1.21 -10.82
N ASN A 328 -11.54 -0.11 -10.85
CA ASN A 328 -12.86 -0.73 -10.96
C ASN A 328 -12.89 -2.08 -10.24
N LEU A 329 -13.77 -2.21 -9.23
CA LEU A 329 -13.72 -3.32 -8.27
C LEU A 329 -12.30 -3.41 -7.69
N TRP A 330 -11.63 -4.54 -7.88
CA TRP A 330 -10.28 -4.82 -7.40
C TRP A 330 -9.18 -4.37 -8.36
N GLU A 331 -9.49 -4.11 -9.63
CA GLU A 331 -8.52 -3.66 -10.64
C GLU A 331 -8.18 -2.17 -10.43
N SER A 332 -6.92 -1.81 -10.66
CA SER A 332 -6.43 -0.44 -10.59
C SER A 332 -6.77 0.37 -11.84
N GLY A 333 -6.44 1.67 -11.84
CA GLY A 333 -6.40 2.45 -13.08
C GLY A 333 -6.88 3.90 -13.00
N GLY A 334 -7.05 4.49 -14.18
CA GLY A 334 -7.63 5.82 -14.37
C GLY A 334 -6.65 6.98 -14.43
N GLY A 335 -5.37 6.73 -14.17
CA GLY A 335 -4.26 7.65 -14.33
C GLY A 335 -3.67 7.64 -15.74
N GLN A 336 -2.64 8.46 -15.95
CA GLN A 336 -1.87 8.47 -17.19
C GLN A 336 -0.55 9.22 -17.03
N ALA A 337 0.53 8.64 -17.54
CA ALA A 337 1.81 9.35 -17.70
C ALA A 337 1.72 10.53 -18.70
N ASN A 338 2.47 11.61 -18.41
CA ASN A 338 2.64 12.79 -19.26
C ASN A 338 1.36 13.59 -19.59
N GLY A 339 0.60 13.96 -18.56
CA GLY A 339 -0.49 14.92 -18.67
C GLY A 339 -1.88 14.35 -18.39
N GLY A 340 -2.03 13.46 -17.40
CA GLY A 340 -3.31 12.99 -16.87
C GLY A 340 -3.62 13.55 -15.48
N GLY A 341 -4.90 13.59 -15.12
CA GLY A 341 -5.30 13.75 -13.73
C GLY A 341 -5.08 12.46 -12.95
N GLY A 342 -4.84 12.54 -11.64
CA GLY A 342 -4.81 11.34 -10.80
C GLY A 342 -6.17 10.61 -10.84
N GLY A 343 -6.13 9.29 -10.98
CA GLY A 343 -7.31 8.42 -10.92
C GLY A 343 -7.90 8.37 -9.52
N GLY A 344 -9.23 8.30 -9.40
CA GLY A 344 -9.88 8.03 -8.13
C GLY A 344 -9.73 6.56 -7.74
N GLY A 345 -9.58 6.27 -6.46
CA GLY A 345 -9.55 4.90 -5.93
C GLY A 345 -10.94 4.27 -5.90
N SER A 346 -11.00 2.95 -6.05
CA SER A 346 -12.23 2.16 -5.94
C SER A 346 -12.76 2.09 -4.49
N GLY A 347 -13.97 1.58 -4.32
CA GLY A 347 -14.58 1.37 -3.00
C GLY A 347 -16.06 1.01 -3.12
N TYR A 348 -16.79 0.99 -2.01
CA TYR A 348 -18.26 0.85 -2.05
C TYR A 348 -18.89 1.96 -2.91
N PHE A 349 -18.33 3.17 -2.82
CA PHE A 349 -18.25 4.09 -3.94
C PHE A 349 -16.80 4.54 -4.15
N GLY A 350 -16.40 4.77 -5.40
CA GLY A 350 -15.07 5.26 -5.75
C GLY A 350 -14.93 6.78 -5.67
N GLY A 351 -13.70 7.25 -5.45
CA GLY A 351 -13.36 8.67 -5.39
C GLY A 351 -13.42 9.34 -6.76
N GLY A 352 -13.49 10.68 -6.80
CA GLY A 352 -13.43 11.43 -8.06
C GLY A 352 -12.03 11.44 -8.66
N GLY A 353 -11.94 11.42 -10.00
CA GLY A 353 -10.68 11.67 -10.71
C GLY A 353 -10.34 13.17 -10.71
N ALA A 354 -9.07 13.52 -10.86
CA ALA A 354 -8.64 14.93 -10.81
C ALA A 354 -8.95 15.74 -12.07
N GLY A 355 -9.00 17.07 -11.95
CA GLY A 355 -8.92 17.97 -13.10
C GLY A 355 -7.47 18.11 -13.59
N PHE A 356 -7.27 18.31 -14.89
CA PHE A 356 -5.94 18.52 -15.47
C PHE A 356 -5.97 19.35 -16.77
N ILE A 357 -4.80 19.87 -17.16
CA ILE A 357 -4.54 20.38 -18.51
C ILE A 357 -3.42 19.54 -19.11
N TRP A 358 -3.69 18.95 -20.27
CA TRP A 358 -2.74 18.11 -21.01
C TRP A 358 -1.35 18.77 -21.08
N THR A 359 -0.30 18.05 -20.66
CA THR A 359 1.11 18.49 -20.58
C THR A 359 1.47 19.65 -19.63
N TYR A 360 0.54 20.23 -18.84
CA TYR A 360 0.85 21.41 -18.01
C TYR A 360 0.61 21.27 -16.50
N CYS A 361 -0.47 20.62 -16.07
CA CYS A 361 -0.82 20.56 -14.65
C CYS A 361 -1.93 19.54 -14.35
N SER A 362 -1.98 19.06 -13.12
CA SER A 362 -2.92 18.04 -12.65
C SER A 362 -3.14 18.12 -11.13
N GLY A 363 -4.37 17.97 -10.67
CA GLY A 363 -4.63 17.57 -9.27
C GLY A 363 -4.39 16.06 -9.07
N GLY A 364 -4.46 15.61 -7.82
CA GLY A 364 -4.53 14.19 -7.47
C GLY A 364 -5.97 13.66 -7.45
N GLY A 365 -6.14 12.36 -7.68
CA GLY A 365 -7.43 11.69 -7.54
C GLY A 365 -7.79 11.45 -6.08
N ALA A 366 -9.06 11.21 -5.79
CA ALA A 366 -9.54 11.02 -4.42
C ALA A 366 -9.71 9.54 -4.05
N GLY A 367 -9.75 9.23 -2.75
CA GLY A 367 -10.00 7.87 -2.27
C GLY A 367 -11.47 7.45 -2.32
N GLY A 368 -11.69 6.15 -2.38
CA GLY A 368 -13.03 5.54 -2.25
C GLY A 368 -13.55 5.50 -0.80
N SER A 369 -14.73 4.91 -0.60
CA SER A 369 -15.35 4.68 0.71
C SER A 369 -15.43 3.18 1.04
N SER A 370 -15.07 2.82 2.28
CA SER A 370 -15.20 1.45 2.79
C SER A 370 -16.61 1.18 3.32
N TRP A 371 -16.98 -0.08 3.48
CA TRP A 371 -18.33 -0.46 3.92
C TRP A 371 -18.35 -1.86 4.54
N SER A 372 -19.26 -2.07 5.49
CA SER A 372 -19.55 -3.37 6.11
C SER A 372 -21.05 -3.61 6.11
N ASP A 373 -21.48 -4.84 5.82
CA ASP A 373 -22.89 -5.20 5.88
C ASP A 373 -23.45 -5.09 7.31
N PRO A 374 -24.65 -4.51 7.52
CA PRO A 374 -25.25 -4.38 8.84
C PRO A 374 -25.53 -5.71 9.58
N GLY A 375 -25.45 -6.85 8.89
CA GLY A 375 -25.52 -8.19 9.47
C GLY A 375 -24.20 -8.70 10.06
N ASN A 376 -23.08 -8.03 9.80
CA ASN A 376 -21.79 -8.33 10.41
C ASN A 376 -21.72 -7.83 11.87
N SER A 377 -20.84 -8.43 12.66
CA SER A 377 -20.47 -7.92 13.99
C SER A 377 -19.02 -7.43 14.03
N ASN A 378 -18.64 -6.76 15.11
CA ASN A 378 -17.25 -6.28 15.37
C ASN A 378 -16.62 -5.51 14.20
N SER A 379 -17.42 -4.72 13.45
CA SER A 379 -16.91 -4.02 12.27
C SER A 379 -16.03 -2.82 12.65
N ILE A 380 -14.80 -2.81 12.14
CA ILE A 380 -13.84 -1.71 12.22
C ILE A 380 -13.58 -1.22 10.81
N LEU A 381 -13.68 0.08 10.57
CA LEU A 381 -13.34 0.72 9.30
C LEU A 381 -12.39 1.88 9.60
N GLU A 382 -11.20 1.85 9.01
CA GLU A 382 -10.17 2.89 9.17
C GLU A 382 -9.77 3.43 7.80
N GLY A 383 -9.76 4.75 7.65
CA GLY A 383 -9.23 5.38 6.46
C GLY A 383 -7.71 5.44 6.53
N GLY A 384 -7.06 5.42 5.36
CA GLY A 384 -5.68 5.86 5.25
C GLY A 384 -5.53 7.37 5.47
N ASN A 385 -4.29 7.84 5.47
CA ASN A 385 -3.94 9.25 5.60
C ASN A 385 -2.81 9.63 4.63
N TRP A 386 -3.16 10.36 3.57
CA TRP A 386 -2.25 10.60 2.43
C TRP A 386 -1.64 9.28 1.96
N GLN A 387 -0.33 9.08 1.97
CA GLN A 387 0.31 7.81 1.54
C GLN A 387 0.09 6.64 2.51
N THR A 388 -0.14 6.90 3.79
CA THR A 388 -0.26 5.85 4.79
C THR A 388 -1.62 5.16 4.65
N GLN A 389 -1.64 3.84 4.72
CA GLN A 389 -2.86 3.04 4.73
C GLN A 389 -3.56 3.05 6.10
N GLY A 390 -4.81 2.58 6.17
CA GLY A 390 -5.46 2.22 7.43
C GLY A 390 -4.76 1.04 8.13
N ASN A 391 -4.81 0.97 9.46
CA ASN A 391 -4.11 -0.01 10.28
C ASN A 391 -2.64 -0.30 9.83
N PRO A 392 -1.75 0.71 9.82
CA PRO A 392 -0.40 0.56 9.29
C PRO A 392 0.46 -0.44 10.09
N ALA A 393 0.18 -0.62 11.39
CA ALA A 393 0.89 -1.54 12.27
C ALA A 393 0.75 -3.02 11.86
N GLN A 394 -0.34 -3.40 11.18
CA GLN A 394 -0.58 -4.76 10.71
C GLN A 394 -0.52 -4.89 9.18
N ALA A 395 -0.47 -3.77 8.45
CA ALA A 395 -0.58 -3.77 6.99
C ALA A 395 0.60 -4.42 6.26
N GLN A 396 1.81 -4.45 6.85
CA GLN A 396 3.04 -4.95 6.20
C GLN A 396 3.31 -4.31 4.82
N GLY A 397 2.91 -3.06 4.63
CA GLY A 397 3.01 -2.35 3.34
C GLY A 397 1.80 -2.50 2.41
N SER A 398 0.86 -3.39 2.72
CA SER A 398 -0.40 -3.54 1.97
C SER A 398 -1.15 -2.22 1.90
N GLY A 399 -1.60 -1.82 0.71
CA GLY A 399 -2.32 -0.58 0.49
C GLY A 399 -1.50 0.71 0.61
N LEU A 400 -0.17 0.67 0.70
CA LEU A 400 0.65 1.90 0.73
C LEU A 400 0.44 2.77 -0.52
N GLY A 401 0.30 4.08 -0.36
CA GLY A 401 0.27 5.03 -1.47
C GLY A 401 1.64 5.20 -2.12
N GLY A 402 1.68 5.06 -3.45
CA GLY A 402 2.91 5.04 -4.24
C GLY A 402 3.82 6.26 -4.04
N ALA A 403 5.13 6.01 -4.08
CA ALA A 403 6.17 6.97 -3.76
C ALA A 403 6.44 7.97 -4.91
N VAL A 404 7.23 9.00 -4.60
CA VAL A 404 7.66 10.02 -5.55
C VAL A 404 8.90 9.54 -6.32
N PHE A 405 8.86 9.58 -7.66
CA PHE A 405 10.01 9.45 -8.56
C PHE A 405 10.94 8.22 -8.39
N SER A 406 10.53 7.12 -9.01
CA SER A 406 11.44 6.37 -9.90
C SER A 406 10.63 5.78 -11.05
N ALA A 407 11.26 5.53 -12.20
CA ALA A 407 10.61 4.88 -13.35
C ALA A 407 10.19 3.42 -13.07
N THR A 408 10.44 2.91 -11.86
CA THR A 408 10.18 1.54 -11.40
C THR A 408 9.53 1.43 -10.01
N THR A 409 9.29 2.52 -9.27
CA THR A 409 8.80 2.45 -7.85
C THR A 409 7.68 3.46 -7.54
N GLY A 410 6.97 3.93 -8.56
CA GLY A 410 5.80 4.81 -8.37
C GLY A 410 4.49 4.07 -8.07
N SER A 411 4.48 2.73 -8.10
CA SER A 411 3.26 1.95 -7.90
C SER A 411 2.74 2.02 -6.47
N GLY A 412 1.42 1.87 -6.31
CA GLY A 412 0.80 1.66 -5.02
C GLY A 412 1.00 0.22 -4.53
N GLY A 413 0.97 0.03 -3.20
CA GLY A 413 0.94 -1.30 -2.60
C GLY A 413 -0.39 -2.00 -2.86
N ASN A 414 -0.32 -3.29 -3.20
CA ASN A 414 -1.49 -4.16 -3.36
C ASN A 414 -2.30 -4.28 -2.05
N GLY A 415 -3.57 -4.64 -2.18
CA GLY A 415 -4.38 -5.04 -1.05
C GLY A 415 -3.95 -6.39 -0.47
N ARG A 416 -4.50 -6.70 0.70
CA ARG A 416 -4.32 -7.97 1.40
C ARG A 416 -5.62 -8.33 2.09
N ILE A 417 -5.93 -9.62 2.21
CA ILE A 417 -7.11 -10.15 2.90
C ILE A 417 -6.68 -11.32 3.79
N GLU A 418 -7.00 -11.27 5.07
CA GLU A 418 -6.84 -12.36 6.03
C GLU A 418 -8.21 -12.87 6.47
N VAL A 419 -8.35 -14.18 6.65
CA VAL A 419 -9.59 -14.84 7.05
C VAL A 419 -9.30 -15.85 8.16
N THR A 420 -9.84 -15.63 9.35
CA THR A 420 -9.67 -16.49 10.54
C THR A 420 -11.01 -17.05 11.05
N TRP A 421 -11.05 -18.23 11.68
CA TRP A 421 -12.31 -18.88 12.09
C TRP A 421 -12.23 -19.83 13.29
#